data_AF-L0ITI1-F1
#
_entry.id   AF-L0ITI1-F1
#
_cell.length_a   1.000
_cell.length_b   1.000
_cell.length_c   1.000
_cell.angle_alpha   90.00
_cell.angle_beta   90.00
_cell.angle_gamma   90.00
#
_symmetry.space_group_name_H-M   'P 1'
#
loop_
_entity.id
_entity.type
_entity.pdbx_description
1 polymer ?
#
loop_
_entity_poly.entity_id
_entity_poly.type
_entity_poly.pdbx_seq_one_letter_code
_entity_poly.pdbx_strand_id
1 'polypeptide(L)'
;MGDNAVHTKRRAMGACDIAQAALFADILSAEVATLRAQVRKAEKQWDDRRGRSHQDVDTPARLLRLREQLDEAKRLSARLRKLSTQ
;
A
#
# COMPACT_ATOMS: atom_id res chain seq x y z
N MET A 1 16.72 16.49 -40.03
CA MET A 1 15.86 16.97 -38.93
C MET A 1 14.48 16.38 -39.10
N GLY A 2 14.00 15.63 -38.11
CA GLY A 2 12.66 15.06 -38.09
C GLY A 2 12.31 14.85 -36.62
N ASP A 3 11.77 15.88 -36.00
CA ASP A 3 11.42 15.91 -34.59
C ASP A 3 10.28 14.93 -34.34
N ASN A 4 10.64 13.77 -33.80
CA ASN A 4 9.70 12.71 -33.43
C ASN A 4 9.06 13.09 -32.09
N ALA A 5 8.16 14.07 -32.14
CA ALA A 5 7.36 14.48 -30.99
C ALA A 5 6.38 13.34 -30.64
N VAL A 6 6.83 12.43 -29.78
CA VAL A 6 6.00 11.41 -29.13
C VAL A 6 4.93 12.14 -28.32
N HIS A 7 3.80 12.40 -28.99
CA HIS A 7 2.60 12.93 -28.35
C HIS A 7 2.07 11.84 -27.44
N THR A 8 2.56 11.83 -26.20
CA THR A 8 1.91 11.15 -25.08
C THR A 8 0.62 11.91 -24.77
N LYS A 9 -0.38 11.77 -25.64
CA LYS A 9 -1.76 12.10 -25.27
C LYS A 9 -2.12 11.17 -24.12
N ARG A 10 -2.09 11.69 -22.89
CA ARG A 10 -2.77 11.06 -21.76
C ARG A 10 -4.22 10.91 -22.19
N ARG A 11 -4.61 9.68 -22.54
CA ARG A 11 -5.99 9.35 -22.82
C ARG A 11 -6.78 9.67 -21.56
N ALA A 12 -7.80 10.53 -21.67
CA ALA A 12 -8.70 10.81 -20.57
C ALA A 12 -9.32 9.49 -20.10
N MET A 13 -9.38 9.27 -18.78
CA MET A 13 -10.05 8.10 -18.22
C MET A 13 -11.53 8.16 -18.54
N GLY A 14 -12.09 7.05 -19.04
CA GLY A 14 -13.52 6.93 -19.25
C GLY A 14 -14.25 6.60 -17.95
N ALA A 15 -15.58 6.70 -17.96
CA ALA A 15 -16.41 6.35 -16.80
C ALA A 15 -16.16 4.91 -16.28
N CYS A 16 -15.89 3.96 -17.18
CA CYS A 16 -15.52 2.59 -16.78
C CYS A 16 -14.18 2.53 -16.03
N ASP A 17 -13.18 3.31 -16.45
CA ASP A 17 -11.86 3.36 -15.78
C ASP A 17 -12.00 3.93 -14.37
N ILE A 18 -12.83 4.98 -14.21
CA ILE A 18 -13.15 5.61 -12.92
C ILE A 18 -13.86 4.61 -12.00
N ALA A 19 -14.89 3.92 -12.50
CA ALA A 19 -15.63 2.92 -11.73
C ALA A 19 -14.74 1.74 -11.31
N GLN A 20 -13.87 1.28 -12.19
CA GLN A 20 -12.91 0.21 -11.88
C GLN A 20 -11.88 0.67 -10.84
N ALA A 21 -11.39 1.92 -10.94
CA ALA A 21 -10.47 2.48 -9.94
C ALA A 21 -11.13 2.59 -8.56
N ALA A 22 -12.41 2.95 -8.49
CA ALA A 22 -13.18 2.97 -7.25
C ALA A 22 -13.30 1.56 -6.62
N LEU A 23 -13.68 0.55 -7.43
CA LEU A 23 -13.79 -0.83 -6.96
C LEU A 23 -12.45 -1.36 -6.41
N PHE A 24 -11.34 -1.11 -7.13
CA PHE A 24 -10.02 -1.51 -6.65
C PHE A 24 -9.60 -0.74 -5.40
N ALA A 25 -9.98 0.53 -5.26
CA ALA A 25 -9.70 1.29 -4.04
C ALA A 25 -10.41 0.70 -2.81
N ASP A 26 -11.62 0.18 -2.98
CA ASP A 26 -12.40 -0.46 -1.91
C ASP A 26 -11.81 -1.81 -1.50
N ILE A 27 -11.47 -2.66 -2.47
CA ILE A 27 -10.78 -3.94 -2.23
C ILE A 27 -9.48 -3.69 -1.46
N LEU A 28 -8.66 -2.77 -1.94
CA LEU A 28 -7.37 -2.46 -1.34
C LEU A 28 -7.53 -1.80 0.05
N SER A 29 -8.63 -1.10 0.32
CA SER A 29 -8.94 -0.58 1.66
C SER A 29 -9.16 -1.71 2.67
N ALA A 30 -9.84 -2.79 2.27
CA ALA A 30 -10.01 -3.97 3.11
C ALA A 30 -8.67 -4.70 3.36
N GLU A 31 -7.81 -4.77 2.34
CA GLU A 31 -6.46 -5.33 2.47
C GLU A 31 -5.59 -4.50 3.41
N VAL A 32 -5.63 -3.17 3.32
CA VAL A 32 -4.92 -2.25 4.24
C VAL A 32 -5.38 -2.47 5.68
N ALA A 33 -6.68 -2.65 5.92
CA ALA A 33 -7.19 -2.94 7.26
C ALA A 33 -6.64 -4.28 7.79
N THR A 34 -6.60 -5.30 6.94
CA THR A 34 -6.06 -6.63 7.26
C THR A 34 -4.55 -6.56 7.57
N LEU A 35 -3.76 -5.92 6.71
CA LEU A 35 -2.31 -5.73 6.92
C LEU A 35 -2.03 -4.94 8.20
N ARG A 36 -2.81 -3.90 8.49
CA ARG A 36 -2.67 -3.13 9.73
C ARG A 36 -2.93 -4.00 10.97
N ALA A 37 -3.90 -4.90 10.94
CA ALA A 37 -4.13 -5.85 12.03
C ALA A 37 -2.96 -6.83 12.20
N GLN A 38 -2.41 -7.34 11.09
CA GLN A 38 -1.26 -8.23 11.12
C GLN A 38 0.00 -7.56 11.66
N VAL A 39 0.29 -6.33 11.23
CA VAL A 39 1.42 -5.52 11.73
C VAL A 39 1.27 -5.32 13.24
N ARG A 40 0.12 -4.83 13.72
CA ARG A 40 -0.10 -4.64 15.17
C ARG A 40 0.09 -5.91 15.99
N LYS A 41 -0.39 -7.05 15.47
CA LYS A 41 -0.20 -8.35 16.13
C LYS A 41 1.29 -8.73 16.18
N ALA A 42 2.01 -8.57 15.07
CA ALA A 42 3.42 -8.88 14.98
C ALA A 42 4.29 -7.96 15.85
N GLU A 43 3.95 -6.67 15.93
CA GLU A 43 4.57 -5.67 16.81
C GLU A 43 4.37 -6.04 18.28
N LYS A 44 3.14 -6.35 18.69
CA LYS A 44 2.87 -6.79 20.07
C LYS A 44 3.67 -8.04 20.43
N GLN A 45 3.64 -9.06 19.57
CA GLN A 45 4.42 -10.29 19.79
C GLN A 45 5.93 -10.05 19.83
N TRP A 46 6.39 -9.00 19.15
CA TRP A 46 7.78 -8.60 19.14
C TRP A 46 8.16 -7.88 20.42
N ASP A 47 7.35 -6.92 20.86
CA ASP A 47 7.53 -6.20 22.12
C ASP A 47 7.47 -7.15 23.32
N ASP A 48 6.55 -8.11 23.32
CA ASP A 48 6.46 -9.16 24.35
C ASP A 48 7.72 -10.04 24.40
N ARG A 49 8.42 -10.21 23.27
CA ARG A 49 9.68 -10.97 23.20
C ARG A 49 10.85 -10.13 23.68
N ARG A 50 10.92 -8.86 23.26
CA ARG A 50 11.94 -7.91 23.74
C ARG A 50 11.84 -7.70 25.25
N GLY A 51 10.63 -7.52 25.79
CA GLY A 51 10.44 -7.31 27.23
C GLY A 51 10.82 -8.54 28.09
N ARG A 52 10.85 -9.74 27.51
CA ARG A 52 11.31 -10.97 28.18
C ARG A 52 12.81 -11.23 28.02
N SER A 53 13.45 -10.58 27.03
CA SER A 53 14.87 -10.72 26.74
C SER A 53 15.66 -9.63 27.45
N HIS A 54 16.75 -9.98 28.13
CA HIS A 54 17.72 -8.99 28.63
C HIS A 54 18.71 -8.52 27.54
N GLN A 55 18.64 -9.10 26.34
CA GLN A 55 19.45 -8.71 25.20
C GLN A 55 18.66 -7.83 24.25
N ASP A 56 19.38 -6.91 23.59
CA ASP A 56 18.82 -6.13 22.49
C ASP A 56 18.49 -7.09 21.35
N VAL A 57 17.20 -7.18 21.03
CA VAL A 57 16.71 -8.10 19.99
C VAL A 57 16.41 -7.25 18.77
N ASP A 58 16.95 -7.63 17.61
CA ASP A 58 16.76 -6.91 16.35
C ASP A 58 15.36 -7.12 15.76
N THR A 59 14.80 -6.05 15.18
CA THR A 59 13.46 -6.14 14.57
C THR A 59 13.41 -7.26 13.51
N PRO A 60 12.48 -8.23 13.63
CA PRO A 60 12.44 -9.35 12.70
C PRO A 60 12.21 -8.89 11.27
N ALA A 61 12.99 -9.40 10.32
CA ALA A 61 12.86 -9.07 8.89
C ALA A 61 11.42 -9.23 8.37
N ARG A 62 10.67 -10.22 8.89
CA ARG A 62 9.25 -10.41 8.55
C ARG A 62 8.37 -9.23 8.98
N LEU A 63 8.63 -8.63 10.13
CA LEU A 63 7.89 -7.46 10.60
C LEU A 63 8.21 -6.23 9.74
N LEU A 64 9.47 -6.06 9.32
CA LEU A 64 9.86 -5.00 8.39
C LEU A 64 9.12 -5.14 7.05
N ARG A 65 9.13 -6.34 6.45
CA ARG A 65 8.39 -6.61 5.21
C ARG A 65 6.88 -6.34 5.32
N LEU A 66 6.27 -6.71 6.45
CA LEU A 66 4.84 -6.43 6.67
C LEU A 66 4.54 -4.93 6.74
N ARG A 67 5.43 -4.13 7.33
CA ARG A 67 5.31 -2.66 7.37
C ARG A 67 5.45 -2.07 5.97
N GLU A 68 6.44 -2.52 5.20
CA GLU A 68 6.65 -2.09 3.81
C GLU A 68 5.44 -2.41 2.93
N GLN A 69 4.87 -3.62 3.06
CA GLN A 69 3.66 -4.03 2.34
C GLN A 69 2.45 -3.15 2.72
N LEU A 70 2.29 -2.85 4.01
CA LEU A 70 1.23 -1.95 4.47
C LEU A 70 1.37 -0.55 3.87
N ASP A 71 2.59 -0.01 3.84
CA ASP A 71 2.82 1.32 3.30
C ASP A 71 2.63 1.39 1.79
N GLU A 72 3.02 0.34 1.05
CA GLU A 72 2.73 0.24 -0.37
C GLU A 72 1.24 0.15 -0.66
N ALA A 73 0.50 -0.70 0.07
CA ALA A 73 -0.94 -0.82 -0.08
C ALA A 73 -1.68 0.51 0.19
N LYS A 74 -1.24 1.28 1.20
CA LYS A 74 -1.75 2.64 1.44
C LYS A 74 -1.47 3.58 0.26
N ARG A 75 -0.25 3.57 -0.29
CA ARG A 75 0.13 4.42 -1.43
C ARG A 75 -0.73 4.11 -2.66
N LEU A 76 -0.89 2.83 -2.98
CA LEU A 76 -1.71 2.39 -4.10
C LEU A 76 -3.20 2.75 -3.90
N SER A 77 -3.74 2.55 -2.69
CA SER A 77 -5.14 2.92 -2.39
C SER A 77 -5.37 4.42 -2.53
N ALA A 78 -4.45 5.24 -2.01
CA ALA A 78 -4.52 6.69 -2.16
C ALA A 78 -4.45 7.13 -3.63
N ARG A 79 -3.64 6.46 -4.45
CA ARG A 79 -3.56 6.73 -5.90
C ARG A 79 -4.86 6.37 -6.61
N LEU A 80 -5.44 5.21 -6.32
CA LEU A 80 -6.71 4.77 -6.93
C LEU A 80 -7.87 5.69 -6.57
N ARG A 81 -7.97 6.12 -5.30
CA ARG A 81 -8.99 7.11 -4.87
C ARG A 81 -8.87 8.45 -5.58
N LYS A 82 -7.64 8.90 -5.85
CA LYS A 82 -7.39 10.13 -6.64
C LYS A 82 -7.80 9.98 -8.10
N LEU A 83 -7.76 8.77 -8.65
CA LEU A 83 -8.18 8.49 -10.02
C LEU A 83 -9.71 8.39 -10.13
N SER A 84 -10.38 7.88 -9.10
CA SER A 84 -11.84 7.71 -9.09
C SER A 84 -12.63 8.99 -8.75
N THR A 85 -11.95 10.09 -8.43
CA THR A 85 -12.56 11.38 -8.03
C THR A 85 -12.37 12.49 -9.08
N GLN A 86 -11.80 12.15 -10.24
CA GLN A 86 -11.67 13.04 -11.41
C GLN A 86 -12.93 12.96 -12.27
#